data_AF-A0A6L6DJA0-F1
#
_entry.id   AF-A0A6L6DJA0-F1
#
_cell.length_a   1.000
_cell.length_b   1.000
_cell.length_c   1.000
_cell.angle_alpha   90.00
_cell.angle_beta   90.00
_cell.angle_gamma   90.00
#
_symmetry.space_group_name_H-M   'P 1'
#
loop_
_entity.id
_entity.type
_entity.pdbx_description
1 polymer ?
#
loop_
_entity_poly.entity_id
_entity_poly.type
_entity_poly.pdbx_seq_one_letter_code
_entity_poly.pdbx_strand_id
1 'polypeptide(L)'
;MALILFPLSFIALFAWSTAGSATGNTSDPIRAAIWLWLGGHLIPFKLALSSGFSSGALTYLPLGAVIFPWLAIRSGFRRASDYLSNPRGARSFIVIWYTAIATIAALLSQSTNIKPNIILTPILVSIIGLSATVGYQAKAFERFRLLTFSFLALLGLVIIFIAISLGLHFAVVKSLAIVIQPGIMGGILFTLLQLLYLPNMALAGISYLFGTGFSLGLGTSISPINLDLNSLPAIPILGALPTSEHPIYLIALIAPVLMILVNQIVIFRRFQAFTIRQTELVKALIPLLALLMALSYFAGGTLLTQDMNPVGISWWKLPTVFALIQSVALIFGLYLPKLIKKIKAHKSEL
;
A
#
# COMPACT_ATOMS: atom_id res chain seq x y z
N MET A 1 13.49 -13.04 -12.59
CA MET A 1 13.34 -13.91 -11.40
C MET A 1 14.67 -14.10 -10.67
N ALA A 2 15.73 -14.57 -11.34
CA ALA A 2 17.06 -14.72 -10.74
C ALA A 2 17.59 -13.44 -10.06
N LEU A 3 17.33 -12.26 -10.63
CA LEU A 3 17.80 -10.97 -10.11
C LEU A 3 17.26 -10.55 -8.73
N ILE A 4 16.24 -11.22 -8.18
CA ILE A 4 15.65 -10.86 -6.87
C ILE A 4 15.67 -12.04 -5.90
N LEU A 5 15.26 -13.23 -6.37
CA LEU A 5 15.22 -14.40 -5.51
C LEU A 5 16.62 -14.87 -5.12
N PHE A 6 17.61 -14.78 -6.02
CA PHE A 6 18.98 -15.23 -5.73
C PHE A 6 19.69 -14.33 -4.70
N PRO A 7 19.63 -12.98 -4.81
CA PRO A 7 20.10 -12.10 -3.73
C PRO A 7 19.37 -12.34 -2.41
N LEU A 8 18.05 -12.54 -2.43
CA LEU A 8 17.29 -12.85 -1.20
C LEU A 8 17.73 -14.17 -0.56
N SER A 9 17.98 -15.21 -1.36
CA SER A 9 18.51 -16.49 -0.87
C SER A 9 19.89 -16.32 -0.25
N PHE A 10 20.78 -15.54 -0.87
CA PHE A 10 22.11 -15.27 -0.31
C PHE A 10 22.02 -14.46 1.00
N ILE A 11 21.18 -13.41 1.03
CA ILE A 11 20.94 -12.60 2.23
C ILE A 11 20.35 -13.46 3.35
N ALA A 12 19.37 -14.32 3.06
CA ALA A 12 18.75 -15.18 4.05
C ALA A 12 19.74 -16.21 4.60
N LEU A 13 20.53 -16.85 3.73
CA LEU A 13 21.61 -17.78 4.12
C LEU A 13 22.63 -17.09 5.02
N PHE A 14 23.07 -15.90 4.64
CA PHE A 14 24.05 -15.14 5.40
C PHE A 14 23.49 -14.71 6.76
N ALA A 15 22.30 -14.11 6.79
CA ALA A 15 21.62 -13.70 8.03
C ALA A 15 21.43 -14.89 8.98
N TRP A 16 20.99 -16.04 8.46
CA TRP A 16 20.84 -17.27 9.23
C TRP A 16 22.18 -17.78 9.79
N SER A 17 23.24 -17.77 8.98
CA SER A 17 24.57 -18.19 9.43
C SER A 17 25.12 -17.31 10.55
N THR A 18 24.86 -16.00 10.49
CA THR A 18 25.28 -15.03 11.51
C THR A 18 24.42 -15.02 12.77
N ALA A 19 23.19 -15.53 12.71
CA ALA A 19 22.28 -15.59 13.85
C ALA A 19 22.58 -16.77 14.81
N GLY A 20 23.65 -17.55 14.57
CA GLY A 20 24.10 -18.59 15.48
C GLY A 20 23.16 -19.80 15.57
N SER A 21 22.45 -20.13 14.48
CA SER A 21 21.55 -21.30 14.45
C SER A 21 22.33 -22.60 14.65
N ALA A 22 22.33 -23.12 15.88
CA ALA A 22 23.01 -24.36 16.25
C ALA A 22 22.30 -25.64 15.75
N THR A 23 21.07 -25.54 15.21
CA THR A 23 20.21 -26.71 14.95
C THR A 23 19.42 -26.70 13.63
N GLY A 24 19.59 -25.68 12.77
CA GLY A 24 18.81 -25.53 11.53
C GLY A 24 19.40 -26.26 10.31
N ASN A 25 18.54 -26.71 9.39
CA ASN A 25 18.95 -27.27 8.10
C ASN A 25 19.12 -26.14 7.06
N THR A 26 20.01 -26.29 6.07
CA THR A 26 20.22 -25.31 4.97
C THR A 26 18.97 -25.07 4.12
N SER A 27 17.94 -25.90 4.26
CA SER A 27 16.62 -25.67 3.68
C SER A 27 15.87 -24.48 4.29
N ASP A 28 16.15 -24.10 5.54
CA ASP A 28 15.39 -23.09 6.27
C ASP A 28 15.65 -21.67 5.73
N PRO A 29 16.90 -21.27 5.44
CA PRO A 29 17.17 -19.99 4.80
C PRO A 29 16.59 -19.87 3.39
N ILE A 30 16.63 -20.96 2.62
CA ILE A 30 16.03 -20.99 1.27
C ILE A 30 14.52 -20.77 1.37
N ARG A 31 13.86 -21.43 2.32
CA ARG A 31 12.42 -21.27 2.57
C ARG A 31 12.09 -19.85 3.03
N ALA A 32 12.90 -19.28 3.93
CA ALA A 32 12.76 -17.90 4.37
C ALA A 32 12.90 -16.89 3.21
N ALA A 33 13.85 -17.10 2.30
CA ALA A 33 13.99 -16.27 1.11
C ALA A 33 12.77 -16.35 0.19
N ILE A 34 12.17 -17.54 0.03
CA ILE A 34 10.91 -17.71 -0.70
C ILE A 34 9.78 -16.96 0.01
N TRP A 35 9.69 -17.02 1.34
CA TRP A 35 8.67 -16.27 2.09
C TRP A 35 8.86 -14.76 1.96
N LEU A 36 10.08 -14.24 2.03
CA LEU A 36 10.35 -12.81 1.79
C LEU A 36 9.96 -12.40 0.37
N TRP A 37 10.29 -13.23 -0.62
CA TRP A 37 9.91 -13.00 -2.01
C TRP A 37 8.39 -13.02 -2.22
N LEU A 38 7.68 -13.97 -1.61
CA LEU A 38 6.20 -14.04 -1.61
C LEU A 38 5.57 -12.87 -0.85
N GLY A 39 6.17 -12.44 0.27
CA GLY A 39 5.77 -11.23 1.00
C GLY A 39 5.88 -9.96 0.14
N GLY A 40 6.88 -9.89 -0.74
CA GLY A 40 7.00 -8.85 -1.76
C GLY A 40 5.90 -8.85 -2.82
N HIS A 41 5.14 -9.94 -2.95
CA HIS A 41 3.92 -10.03 -3.77
C HIS A 41 2.64 -9.81 -2.98
N LEU A 42 2.77 -9.41 -1.71
CA LEU A 42 1.67 -9.24 -0.76
C LEU A 42 0.89 -10.55 -0.49
N ILE A 43 1.55 -11.72 -0.60
CA ILE A 43 0.90 -13.01 -0.32
C ILE A 43 0.72 -13.17 1.19
N PRO A 44 -0.53 -13.31 1.70
CA PRO A 44 -0.76 -13.49 3.13
C PRO A 44 -0.25 -14.83 3.64
N PHE A 45 0.24 -14.86 4.87
CA PHE A 45 0.68 -16.10 5.55
C PHE A 45 -0.20 -16.40 6.75
N LYS A 46 -0.56 -17.68 6.92
CA LYS A 46 -1.10 -18.20 8.19
C LYS A 46 0.06 -18.69 9.04
N LEU A 47 0.01 -18.36 10.33
CA LEU A 47 1.05 -18.70 11.30
C LEU A 47 0.45 -19.62 12.37
N ALA A 48 1.04 -20.79 12.55
CA ALA A 48 0.81 -21.62 13.72
C ALA A 48 1.91 -21.30 14.73
N LEU A 49 1.55 -20.57 15.77
CA LEU A 49 2.43 -20.30 16.91
C LEU A 49 2.49 -21.56 17.79
N SER A 50 3.53 -21.68 18.62
CA SER A 50 3.74 -22.83 19.51
C SER A 50 2.53 -23.11 20.40
N SER A 51 2.44 -24.34 20.90
CA SER A 51 1.36 -24.82 21.77
C SER A 51 1.10 -23.86 22.94
N GLY A 52 -0.10 -23.26 22.99
CA GLY A 52 -0.51 -22.29 24.01
C GLY A 52 -0.84 -20.89 23.48
N PHE A 53 -0.45 -20.55 22.24
CA PHE A 53 -0.78 -19.28 21.60
C PHE A 53 -1.86 -19.43 20.52
N SER A 54 -2.77 -18.46 20.43
CA SER A 54 -3.77 -18.35 19.38
C SER A 54 -3.11 -18.33 18.00
N SER A 55 -3.65 -19.06 17.02
CA SER A 55 -3.14 -19.02 15.64
C SER A 55 -3.06 -17.58 15.11
N GLY A 56 -1.98 -17.24 14.43
CA GLY A 56 -1.68 -15.89 13.95
C GLY A 56 -1.74 -15.76 12.43
N ALA A 57 -1.52 -14.54 11.93
CA ALA A 57 -1.41 -14.28 10.50
C ALA A 57 -0.42 -13.15 10.22
N LEU A 58 0.20 -13.19 9.05
CA LEU A 58 0.99 -12.09 8.50
C LEU A 58 0.31 -11.64 7.20
N THR A 59 -0.52 -10.61 7.33
CA THR A 59 -1.24 -10.02 6.19
C THR A 59 -0.93 -8.53 6.03
N TYR A 60 -0.49 -7.86 7.09
CA TYR A 60 0.08 -6.52 7.03
C TYR A 60 1.50 -6.58 6.45
N LEU A 61 1.60 -6.55 5.12
CA LEU A 61 2.83 -6.74 4.34
C LEU A 61 3.36 -5.42 3.76
N PRO A 62 4.68 -5.30 3.50
CA PRO A 62 5.27 -4.05 3.07
C PRO A 62 4.88 -3.72 1.62
N LEU A 63 4.05 -2.69 1.44
CA LEU A 63 3.64 -2.21 0.12
C LEU A 63 4.82 -1.77 -0.74
N GLY A 64 5.89 -1.23 -0.13
CA GLY A 64 7.10 -0.83 -0.84
C GLY A 64 7.83 -2.00 -1.49
N ALA A 65 7.66 -3.22 -0.99
CA ALA A 65 8.33 -4.40 -1.54
C ALA A 65 7.77 -4.81 -2.93
N VAL A 66 6.55 -4.38 -3.29
CA VAL A 66 5.91 -4.70 -4.58
C VAL A 66 6.69 -4.17 -5.78
N ILE A 67 7.48 -3.11 -5.59
CA ILE A 67 8.29 -2.53 -6.67
C ILE A 67 9.28 -3.54 -7.25
N PHE A 68 9.81 -4.45 -6.43
CA PHE A 68 10.81 -5.42 -6.86
C PHE A 68 10.23 -6.44 -7.84
N PRO A 69 9.20 -7.24 -7.50
CA PRO A 69 8.63 -8.17 -8.47
C PRO A 69 8.02 -7.44 -9.67
N TRP A 70 7.43 -6.27 -9.48
CA TRP A 70 6.90 -5.47 -10.59
C TRP A 70 8.00 -5.08 -11.59
N LEU A 71 9.16 -4.59 -11.14
CA LEU A 71 10.29 -4.25 -12.00
C LEU A 71 10.88 -5.48 -12.69
N ALA A 72 10.99 -6.61 -12.00
CA ALA A 72 11.48 -7.84 -12.59
C ALA A 72 10.54 -8.36 -13.68
N ILE A 73 9.23 -8.33 -13.48
CA ILE A 73 8.24 -8.73 -14.49
C ILE A 73 8.27 -7.74 -15.65
N ARG A 74 8.31 -6.43 -15.40
CA ARG A 74 8.35 -5.39 -16.45
C ARG A 74 9.61 -5.50 -17.32
N SER A 75 10.76 -5.75 -16.71
CA SER A 75 12.03 -6.01 -17.42
C SER A 75 11.95 -7.29 -18.26
N GLY A 76 11.37 -8.37 -17.72
CA GLY A 76 11.15 -9.62 -18.46
C GLY A 76 10.20 -9.42 -19.65
N PHE A 77 9.10 -8.71 -19.44
CA PHE A 77 8.11 -8.39 -20.47
C PHE A 77 8.71 -7.58 -21.61
N ARG A 78 9.50 -6.53 -21.33
CA ARG A 78 10.16 -5.72 -22.38
C ARG A 78 11.03 -6.60 -23.28
N ARG A 79 11.92 -7.39 -22.68
CA ARG A 79 12.81 -8.31 -23.42
C ARG A 79 12.03 -9.34 -24.23
N ALA A 80 11.00 -9.95 -23.64
CA ALA A 80 10.17 -10.94 -24.34
C ALA A 80 9.36 -10.31 -25.49
N SER A 81 8.86 -9.09 -25.30
CA SER A 81 8.11 -8.34 -26.31
C SER A 81 8.98 -7.99 -27.50
N ASP A 82 10.22 -7.55 -27.25
CA ASP A 82 11.18 -7.19 -28.30
C ASP A 82 11.60 -8.44 -29.09
N TYR A 83 11.87 -9.55 -28.40
CA TYR A 83 12.27 -10.81 -29.03
C TYR A 83 11.15 -11.44 -29.87
N LEU A 84 9.93 -11.53 -29.32
CA LEU A 84 8.80 -12.18 -30.00
C LEU A 84 8.12 -11.29 -31.05
N SER A 85 8.42 -9.98 -31.07
CA SER A 85 7.68 -8.96 -31.84
C SER A 85 6.16 -9.03 -31.66
N ASN A 86 5.71 -9.63 -30.55
CA ASN A 86 4.30 -9.86 -30.22
C ASN A 86 4.05 -9.51 -28.75
N PRO A 87 3.70 -8.24 -28.45
CA PRO A 87 3.49 -7.78 -27.08
C PRO A 87 2.37 -8.54 -26.34
N ARG A 88 1.33 -8.99 -27.05
CA ARG A 88 0.24 -9.76 -26.43
C ARG A 88 0.73 -11.15 -26.02
N GLY A 89 1.43 -11.84 -26.91
CA GLY A 89 2.04 -13.14 -26.63
C GLY A 89 3.07 -13.06 -25.50
N ALA A 90 3.95 -12.05 -25.53
CA ALA A 90 4.94 -11.81 -24.48
C ALA A 90 4.29 -11.55 -23.10
N ARG A 91 3.20 -10.78 -23.05
CA ARG A 91 2.43 -10.55 -21.82
C ARG A 91 1.89 -11.86 -21.26
N SER A 92 1.16 -12.64 -22.08
CA SER A 92 0.58 -13.91 -21.64
C SER A 92 1.66 -14.87 -21.16
N PHE A 93 2.74 -15.02 -21.92
CA PHE A 93 3.85 -15.89 -21.56
C PHE A 93 4.46 -15.52 -20.20
N ILE A 94 4.84 -14.25 -20.02
CA ILE A 94 5.48 -13.80 -18.77
C ILE A 94 4.53 -13.93 -17.57
N VAL A 95 3.27 -13.50 -17.70
CA VAL A 95 2.32 -13.56 -16.59
C VAL A 95 2.01 -15.00 -16.21
N ILE A 96 1.75 -15.89 -17.18
CA ILE A 96 1.44 -17.31 -16.91
C ILE A 96 2.61 -17.99 -16.22
N TRP A 97 3.82 -17.90 -16.78
CA TRP A 97 4.98 -18.59 -16.23
C TRP A 97 5.41 -18.04 -14.87
N TYR A 98 5.41 -16.72 -14.71
CA TYR A 98 5.76 -16.11 -13.42
C TYR A 98 4.75 -16.50 -12.33
N THR A 99 3.46 -16.54 -12.67
CA THR A 99 2.40 -16.96 -11.76
C THR A 99 2.50 -18.44 -11.40
N ALA A 100 2.76 -19.31 -12.39
CA ALA A 100 2.97 -20.74 -12.15
C ALA A 100 4.15 -20.97 -11.21
N ILE A 101 5.28 -20.31 -11.46
CA ILE A 101 6.46 -20.42 -10.62
C ILE A 101 6.19 -19.90 -9.19
N ALA A 102 5.51 -18.76 -9.05
CA ALA A 102 5.17 -18.23 -7.74
C ALA A 102 4.26 -19.18 -6.95
N THR A 103 3.31 -19.81 -7.64
CA THR A 103 2.38 -20.79 -7.05
C THR A 103 3.12 -22.05 -6.62
N ILE A 104 4.02 -22.58 -7.45
CA ILE A 104 4.88 -23.71 -7.08
C ILE A 104 5.76 -23.35 -5.88
N ALA A 105 6.37 -22.16 -5.87
CA ALA A 105 7.18 -21.70 -4.73
C ALA A 105 6.35 -21.59 -3.44
N ALA A 106 5.11 -21.10 -3.51
CA ALA A 106 4.19 -21.05 -2.37
C ALA A 106 3.77 -22.44 -1.86
N LEU A 107 3.65 -23.43 -2.74
CA LEU A 107 3.37 -24.83 -2.38
C LEU A 107 4.58 -25.50 -1.73
N LEU A 108 5.76 -25.36 -2.32
CA LEU A 108 6.99 -26.01 -1.84
C LEU A 108 7.54 -25.36 -0.55
N SER A 109 7.19 -24.10 -0.28
CA SER A 109 7.67 -23.38 0.92
C SER A 109 6.75 -23.52 2.15
N GLN A 110 5.67 -24.30 2.09
CA GLN A 110 4.82 -24.57 3.25
C GLN A 110 5.63 -25.23 4.38
N SER A 111 5.37 -24.88 5.63
CA SER A 111 5.90 -25.58 6.82
C SER A 111 4.78 -25.85 7.83
N THR A 112 5.13 -26.54 8.93
CA THR A 112 4.19 -26.75 10.05
C THR A 112 3.69 -25.42 10.62
N ASN A 113 4.59 -24.43 10.69
CA ASN A 113 4.35 -23.17 11.39
C ASN A 113 3.98 -22.03 10.45
N ILE A 114 4.41 -22.05 9.19
CA ILE A 114 4.23 -20.94 8.25
C ILE A 114 3.63 -21.45 6.96
N LYS A 115 2.44 -20.94 6.63
CA LYS A 115 1.67 -21.38 5.46
C LYS A 115 1.31 -20.19 4.56
N PRO A 116 2.04 -19.96 3.46
CA PRO A 116 1.64 -19.00 2.44
C PRO A 116 0.25 -19.34 1.86
N ASN A 117 -0.55 -18.33 1.53
CA ASN A 117 -1.88 -18.55 0.95
C ASN A 117 -1.82 -18.91 -0.54
N ILE A 118 -1.90 -20.21 -0.82
CA ILE A 118 -1.82 -20.77 -2.18
C ILE A 118 -2.94 -20.35 -3.12
N ILE A 119 -4.11 -19.96 -2.59
CA ILE A 119 -5.26 -19.53 -3.39
C ILE A 119 -5.07 -18.08 -3.86
N LEU A 120 -4.57 -17.22 -2.97
CA LEU A 120 -4.31 -15.81 -3.29
C LEU A 120 -3.03 -15.62 -4.09
N THR A 121 -2.06 -16.54 -3.99
CA THR A 121 -0.81 -16.48 -4.78
C THR A 121 -1.04 -16.24 -6.26
N PRO A 122 -1.77 -17.09 -7.01
CA PRO A 122 -1.93 -16.88 -8.44
C PRO A 122 -2.68 -15.58 -8.77
N ILE A 123 -3.63 -15.17 -7.93
CA ILE A 123 -4.44 -13.96 -8.13
C ILE A 123 -3.58 -12.70 -8.00
N LEU A 124 -2.88 -12.55 -6.87
CA LEU A 124 -2.08 -11.35 -6.58
C LEU A 124 -0.89 -11.23 -7.52
N VAL A 125 -0.21 -12.35 -7.81
CA VAL A 125 0.91 -12.37 -8.76
C VAL A 125 0.43 -12.01 -10.17
N SER A 126 -0.74 -12.49 -10.60
CA SER A 126 -1.32 -12.12 -11.89
C SER A 126 -1.68 -10.64 -11.96
N ILE A 127 -2.24 -10.06 -10.89
CA ILE A 127 -2.56 -8.63 -10.82
C ILE A 127 -1.28 -7.78 -10.95
N ILE A 128 -0.25 -8.10 -10.15
CA ILE A 128 1.05 -7.41 -10.22
C ILE A 128 1.65 -7.59 -11.62
N GLY A 129 1.63 -8.81 -12.17
CA GLY A 129 2.19 -9.11 -13.47
C GLY A 129 1.49 -8.39 -14.61
N LEU A 130 0.16 -8.38 -14.64
CA LEU A 130 -0.62 -7.64 -15.62
C LEU A 130 -0.30 -6.15 -15.53
N SER A 131 -0.28 -5.57 -14.32
CA SER A 131 0.07 -4.16 -14.11
C SER A 131 1.48 -3.82 -14.63
N ALA A 132 2.45 -4.73 -14.46
CA ALA A 132 3.82 -4.55 -14.93
C ALA A 132 3.96 -4.53 -16.46
N THR A 133 2.97 -5.07 -17.18
CA THR A 133 2.93 -5.11 -18.66
C THR A 133 2.07 -3.99 -19.29
N VAL A 134 1.55 -3.07 -18.47
CA VAL A 134 0.74 -1.95 -18.92
C VAL A 134 1.61 -0.84 -19.53
N GLY A 135 1.18 -0.32 -20.68
CA GLY A 135 1.74 0.88 -21.30
C GLY A 135 1.20 2.14 -20.65
N TYR A 136 1.79 2.57 -19.54
CA TYR A 136 1.36 3.78 -18.79
C TYR A 136 1.49 5.10 -19.57
N GLN A 137 2.10 5.09 -20.76
CA GLN A 137 2.17 6.22 -21.68
C GLN A 137 0.92 6.39 -22.56
N ALA A 138 -0.04 5.46 -22.50
CA ALA A 138 -1.26 5.56 -23.29
C ALA A 138 -2.11 6.77 -22.88
N LYS A 139 -2.78 7.42 -23.86
CA LYS A 139 -3.68 8.58 -23.64
C LYS A 139 -4.75 8.32 -22.56
N ALA A 140 -5.16 7.08 -22.35
CA ALA A 140 -6.09 6.71 -21.29
C ALA A 140 -5.57 7.11 -19.89
N PHE A 141 -4.25 7.07 -19.65
CA PHE A 141 -3.64 7.44 -18.37
C PHE A 141 -3.57 8.95 -18.14
N GLU A 142 -3.63 9.78 -19.19
CA GLU A 142 -3.66 11.25 -19.05
C GLU A 142 -4.83 11.72 -18.20
N ARG A 143 -5.96 11.01 -18.26
CA ARG A 143 -7.18 11.31 -17.49
C ARG A 143 -6.98 11.19 -15.99
N PHE A 144 -6.11 10.27 -15.55
CA PHE A 144 -5.84 9.99 -14.14
C PHE A 144 -4.58 10.68 -13.62
N ARG A 145 -3.81 11.27 -14.54
CA ARG A 145 -2.46 11.76 -14.29
C ARG A 145 -2.43 12.77 -13.16
N LEU A 146 -3.35 13.75 -13.17
CA LEU A 146 -3.41 14.81 -12.17
C LEU A 146 -3.69 14.25 -10.78
N LEU A 147 -4.78 13.49 -10.63
CA LEU A 147 -5.16 12.86 -9.35
C LEU A 147 -4.06 11.93 -8.83
N THR A 148 -3.46 11.14 -9.71
CA THR A 148 -2.38 10.22 -9.33
C THR A 148 -1.15 10.98 -8.82
N PHE A 149 -0.68 12.00 -9.55
CA PHE A 149 0.49 12.78 -9.12
C PHE A 149 0.21 13.60 -7.87
N SER A 150 -0.97 14.20 -7.74
CA SER A 150 -1.35 14.92 -6.53
C SER A 150 -1.42 13.98 -5.31
N PHE A 151 -1.90 12.75 -5.48
CA PHE A 151 -1.90 11.75 -4.41
C PHE A 151 -0.47 11.27 -4.07
N LEU A 152 0.39 11.07 -5.07
CA LEU A 152 1.82 10.75 -4.85
C LEU A 152 2.55 11.90 -4.13
N ALA A 153 2.25 13.15 -4.47
CA ALA A 153 2.81 14.32 -3.78
C ALA A 153 2.36 14.37 -2.32
N LEU A 154 1.09 14.06 -2.05
CA LEU A 154 0.57 13.94 -0.68
C LEU A 154 1.28 12.82 0.10
N LEU A 155 1.46 11.64 -0.49
CA LEU A 155 2.23 10.54 0.11
C LEU A 155 3.66 10.98 0.43
N GLY A 156 4.33 11.65 -0.51
CA GLY A 156 5.68 12.19 -0.30
C GLY A 156 5.75 13.20 0.84
N LEU A 157 4.77 14.11 0.92
CA LEU A 157 4.67 15.08 2.01
C LEU A 157 4.52 14.39 3.36
N VAL A 158 3.66 13.38 3.47
CA VAL A 158 3.47 12.61 4.72
C VAL A 158 4.74 11.84 5.10
N ILE A 159 5.49 11.29 4.13
CA ILE A 159 6.78 10.65 4.41
C ILE A 159 7.78 11.68 4.99
N ILE A 160 7.80 12.91 4.49
CA ILE A 160 8.62 13.98 5.06
C ILE A 160 8.19 14.30 6.51
N PHE A 161 6.88 14.40 6.78
CA PHE A 161 6.36 14.57 8.14
C PHE A 161 6.80 13.44 9.08
N ILE A 162 6.74 12.19 8.62
CA ILE A 162 7.22 11.03 9.39
C ILE A 162 8.72 11.14 9.66
N ALA A 163 9.52 11.52 8.65
CA ALA A 163 10.96 11.68 8.81
C ALA A 163 11.32 12.79 9.82
N ILE A 164 10.62 13.92 9.78
CA ILE A 164 10.77 15.00 10.78
C ILE A 164 10.39 14.47 12.16
N SER A 165 9.26 13.76 12.30
CA SER A 165 8.83 13.18 13.58
C SER A 165 9.85 12.20 14.16
N LEU A 166 10.43 11.33 13.32
CA LEU A 166 11.51 10.41 13.73
C LEU A 166 12.75 11.16 14.23
N GLY A 167 13.11 12.26 13.57
CA GLY A 167 14.24 13.10 14.00
C GLY A 167 13.98 13.77 15.35
N LEU A 168 12.77 14.31 15.55
CA LEU A 168 12.36 14.92 16.82
C LEU A 168 12.28 13.90 17.96
N HIS A 169 11.84 12.67 17.68
CA HIS A 169 11.70 11.57 18.64
C HIS A 169 12.87 10.58 18.64
N PHE A 170 14.06 11.02 18.20
CA PHE A 170 15.20 10.13 17.99
C PHE A 170 15.61 9.33 19.23
N ALA A 171 15.47 9.90 20.43
CA ALA A 171 15.75 9.21 21.69
C ALA A 171 14.84 7.98 21.90
N VAL A 172 13.55 8.09 21.56
CA VAL A 172 12.59 6.98 21.62
C VAL A 172 12.93 5.93 20.57
N VAL A 173 13.17 6.37 19.33
CA VAL A 173 13.56 5.50 18.20
C VAL A 173 14.81 4.67 18.56
N LYS A 174 15.84 5.31 19.13
CA LYS A 174 17.06 4.65 19.58
C LYS A 174 16.77 3.62 20.68
N SER A 175 15.94 3.98 21.66
CA SER A 175 15.59 3.08 22.77
C SER A 175 14.86 1.84 22.27
N LEU A 176 13.90 1.99 21.34
CA LEU A 176 13.21 0.88 20.70
C LEU A 176 14.17 -0.01 19.89
N ALA A 177 15.15 0.58 19.21
CA ALA A 177 16.15 -0.18 18.45
C ALA A 177 17.08 -1.00 19.36
N ILE A 178 17.44 -0.46 20.53
CA ILE A 178 18.27 -1.16 21.52
C ILE A 178 17.54 -2.37 22.10
N VAL A 179 16.22 -2.31 22.32
CA VAL A 179 15.44 -3.43 22.86
C VAL A 179 15.51 -4.67 21.96
N ILE A 180 15.54 -4.49 20.64
CA ILE A 180 15.56 -5.60 19.67
C ILE A 180 16.95 -6.24 19.55
N GLN A 181 18.01 -5.50 19.90
CA GLN A 181 19.42 -5.93 19.77
C GLN A 181 19.73 -6.71 18.48
N PRO A 182 19.38 -6.20 17.28
CA PRO A 182 19.41 -7.01 16.06
C PRO A 182 20.82 -7.33 15.53
N GLY A 183 21.89 -6.97 16.24
CA GLY A 183 23.26 -6.99 15.71
C GLY A 183 23.43 -6.05 14.50
N ILE A 184 24.63 -6.02 13.90
CA ILE A 184 24.90 -5.15 12.75
C ILE A 184 24.06 -5.57 11.53
N MET A 185 24.12 -6.85 11.16
CA MET A 185 23.43 -7.35 9.96
C MET A 185 21.90 -7.31 10.12
N GLY A 186 21.37 -7.80 11.24
CA GLY A 186 19.95 -7.72 11.50
C GLY A 186 19.47 -6.27 11.59
N GLY A 187 20.29 -5.35 12.13
CA GLY A 187 20.00 -3.92 12.14
C GLY A 187 19.84 -3.33 10.74
N ILE A 188 20.74 -3.66 9.80
CA ILE A 188 20.64 -3.26 8.40
C ILE A 188 19.37 -3.83 7.76
N LEU A 189 19.13 -5.13 7.88
CA LEU A 189 17.98 -5.80 7.28
C LEU A 189 16.65 -5.27 7.85
N PHE A 190 16.60 -5.02 9.14
CA PHE A 190 15.43 -4.48 9.81
C PHE A 190 15.18 -3.02 9.45
N THR A 191 16.25 -2.22 9.23
CA THR A 191 16.13 -0.87 8.69
C THR A 191 15.58 -0.90 7.27
N LEU A 192 16.11 -1.79 6.41
CA LEU A 192 15.57 -1.98 5.06
C LEU A 192 14.10 -2.40 5.07
N LEU A 193 13.72 -3.32 5.97
CA LEU A 193 12.32 -3.72 6.12
C LEU A 193 11.43 -2.54 6.50
N GLN A 194 11.85 -1.71 7.45
CA GLN A 194 11.12 -0.50 7.84
C GLN A 194 10.97 0.48 6.67
N LEU A 195 12.00 0.63 5.82
CA LEU A 195 11.90 1.43 4.59
C LEU A 195 10.85 0.88 3.62
N LEU A 196 10.73 -0.45 3.50
CA LEU A 196 9.71 -1.08 2.64
C LEU A 196 8.28 -0.93 3.20
N TYR A 197 8.13 -0.70 4.50
CA TYR A 197 6.86 -0.35 5.15
C TYR A 197 6.52 1.13 5.10
N LEU A 198 7.41 2.01 4.60
CA LEU A 198 7.11 3.46 4.51
C LEU A 198 5.82 3.78 3.75
N PRO A 199 5.47 3.11 2.63
CA PRO A 199 4.19 3.37 1.98
C PRO A 199 2.97 3.00 2.84
N ASN A 200 3.05 1.94 3.64
CA ASN A 200 2.00 1.60 4.61
C ASN A 200 1.87 2.70 5.67
N MET A 201 3.00 3.15 6.23
CA MET A 201 3.04 4.22 7.22
C MET A 201 2.56 5.56 6.64
N ALA A 202 2.86 5.86 5.38
CA ALA A 202 2.38 7.05 4.71
C ALA A 202 0.86 7.02 4.53
N LEU A 203 0.28 5.87 4.18
CA LEU A 203 -1.17 5.70 4.12
C LEU A 203 -1.83 5.82 5.50
N ALA A 204 -1.19 5.27 6.55
CA ALA A 204 -1.61 5.47 7.93
C ALA A 204 -1.54 6.95 8.34
N GLY A 205 -0.49 7.67 7.96
CA GLY A 205 -0.32 9.09 8.20
C GLY A 205 -1.36 9.95 7.45
N ILE A 206 -1.68 9.62 6.20
CA ILE A 206 -2.79 10.26 5.47
C ILE A 206 -4.11 10.01 6.19
N SER A 207 -4.37 8.76 6.60
CA SER A 207 -5.60 8.39 7.32
C SER A 207 -5.71 9.12 8.67
N TYR A 208 -4.58 9.27 9.38
CA TYR A 208 -4.48 10.08 10.59
C TYR A 208 -4.82 11.54 10.30
N LEU A 209 -4.10 12.19 9.37
CA LEU A 209 -4.30 13.60 9.02
C LEU A 209 -5.73 13.91 8.54
N PHE A 210 -6.41 12.95 7.90
CA PHE A 210 -7.79 13.10 7.44
C PHE A 210 -8.84 12.71 8.49
N GLY A 211 -8.41 12.29 9.68
CA GLY A 211 -9.28 11.95 10.80
C GLY A 211 -9.91 10.55 10.76
N THR A 212 -9.63 9.74 9.73
CA THR A 212 -10.11 8.35 9.64
C THR A 212 -9.34 7.39 10.55
N GLY A 213 -8.12 7.78 10.91
CA GLY A 213 -7.26 7.09 11.87
C GLY A 213 -6.71 5.74 11.40
N PHE A 214 -5.96 5.08 12.26
CA PHE A 214 -5.44 3.72 12.05
C PHE A 214 -5.33 2.99 13.39
N SER A 215 -5.13 1.68 13.33
CA SER A 215 -5.01 0.81 14.51
C SER A 215 -3.63 0.14 14.56
N LEU A 216 -3.19 -0.17 15.77
CA LEU A 216 -2.00 -0.95 16.10
C LEU A 216 -2.37 -2.05 17.11
N GLY A 217 -3.32 -2.90 16.72
CA GLY A 217 -3.83 -4.00 17.55
C GLY A 217 -5.25 -3.77 18.08
N LEU A 218 -5.77 -4.79 18.75
CA LEU A 218 -7.13 -4.80 19.31
C LEU A 218 -7.35 -3.62 20.26
N GLY A 219 -8.49 -2.93 20.11
CA GLY A 219 -8.89 -1.82 20.96
C GLY A 219 -8.11 -0.53 20.77
N THR A 220 -7.22 -0.45 19.76
CA THR A 220 -6.44 0.76 19.49
C THR A 220 -7.05 1.62 18.39
N SER A 221 -6.97 2.93 18.58
CA SER A 221 -7.44 3.93 17.62
C SER A 221 -6.55 5.16 17.71
N ILE A 222 -5.87 5.46 16.61
CA ILE A 222 -4.92 6.57 16.54
C ILE A 222 -5.42 7.54 15.48
N SER A 223 -5.87 8.71 15.94
CA SER A 223 -6.37 9.82 15.13
C SER A 223 -6.04 11.16 15.81
N PRO A 224 -6.17 12.30 15.11
CA PRO A 224 -5.90 13.61 15.70
C PRO A 224 -6.79 13.95 16.91
N ILE A 225 -7.93 13.27 17.06
CA ILE A 225 -8.97 13.55 18.06
C ILE A 225 -9.17 12.42 19.08
N ASN A 226 -8.47 11.30 18.91
CA ASN A 226 -8.59 10.13 19.76
C ASN A 226 -7.27 9.36 19.65
N LEU A 227 -6.63 9.14 20.80
CA LEU A 227 -5.35 8.45 20.92
C LEU A 227 -5.46 7.32 21.96
N ASP A 228 -6.00 6.19 21.52
CA ASP A 228 -6.10 4.96 22.31
C ASP A 228 -4.98 3.99 21.89
N LEU A 229 -3.90 3.94 22.68
CA LEU A 229 -2.76 3.06 22.48
C LEU A 229 -2.44 2.31 23.78
N ASN A 230 -2.57 0.98 23.77
CA ASN A 230 -2.30 0.16 24.96
C ASN A 230 -0.82 0.16 25.36
N SER A 231 0.05 -0.15 24.39
CA SER A 231 1.49 -0.21 24.57
C SER A 231 2.17 0.00 23.22
N LEU A 232 3.29 0.73 23.20
CA LEU A 232 4.07 0.93 21.98
C LEU A 232 4.91 -0.32 21.67
N PRO A 233 4.69 -1.00 20.52
CA PRO A 233 5.53 -2.12 20.13
C PRO A 233 6.99 -1.67 19.95
N ALA A 234 7.94 -2.56 20.26
CA ALA A 234 9.37 -2.34 20.04
C ALA A 234 9.71 -2.37 18.53
N ILE A 235 9.24 -1.38 17.77
CA ILE A 235 9.53 -1.19 16.35
C ILE A 235 9.95 0.29 16.17
N PRO A 236 11.21 0.59 15.81
CA PRO A 236 11.77 1.95 15.84
C PRO A 236 10.98 2.98 15.03
N ILE A 237 10.45 2.61 13.85
CA ILE A 237 9.64 3.51 13.02
C ILE A 237 8.35 3.98 13.72
N LEU A 238 7.83 3.22 14.70
CA LEU A 238 6.68 3.61 15.49
C LEU A 238 7.03 4.71 16.52
N GLY A 239 8.30 5.04 16.70
CA GLY A 239 8.70 6.25 17.43
C GLY A 239 8.23 7.55 16.78
N ALA A 240 7.74 7.50 15.53
CA ALA A 240 7.14 8.66 14.84
C ALA A 240 5.69 8.97 15.26
N LEU A 241 5.07 8.09 16.05
CA LEU A 241 3.66 8.22 16.44
C LEU A 241 3.43 9.47 17.30
N PRO A 242 2.22 10.07 17.23
CA PRO A 242 1.85 11.17 18.10
C PRO A 242 1.81 10.72 19.56
N THR A 243 2.20 11.60 20.48
CA THR A 243 2.20 11.36 21.93
C THR A 243 0.99 11.97 22.64
N SER A 244 0.24 12.84 21.96
CA SER A 244 -1.01 13.42 22.44
C SER A 244 -1.97 13.73 21.28
N GLU A 245 -3.20 14.10 21.61
CA GLU A 245 -4.20 14.52 20.64
C GLU A 245 -3.83 15.88 20.02
N HIS A 246 -4.02 16.00 18.71
CA HIS A 246 -3.70 17.21 17.95
C HIS A 246 -4.80 17.52 16.91
N PRO A 247 -6.00 17.96 17.34
CA PRO A 247 -7.14 18.16 16.43
C PRO A 247 -6.86 19.12 15.27
N ILE A 248 -5.93 20.07 15.45
CA ILE A 248 -5.51 21.02 14.41
C ILE A 248 -5.01 20.33 13.14
N TYR A 249 -4.47 19.11 13.23
CA TYR A 249 -3.99 18.36 12.07
C TYR A 249 -5.09 17.98 11.08
N LEU A 250 -6.37 18.01 11.48
CA LEU A 250 -7.50 17.83 10.55
C LEU A 250 -7.58 18.90 9.46
N ILE A 251 -6.88 20.04 9.61
CA ILE A 251 -6.73 21.04 8.54
C ILE A 251 -6.15 20.43 7.25
N ALA A 252 -5.43 19.31 7.35
CA ALA A 252 -4.92 18.58 6.20
C ALA A 252 -6.02 18.06 5.25
N LEU A 253 -7.29 17.99 5.68
CA LEU A 253 -8.44 17.71 4.80
C LEU A 253 -8.60 18.72 3.66
N ILE A 254 -7.99 19.91 3.74
CA ILE A 254 -7.94 20.85 2.63
C ILE A 254 -7.20 20.25 1.42
N ALA A 255 -6.18 19.42 1.62
CA ALA A 255 -5.39 18.84 0.53
C ALA A 255 -6.21 17.96 -0.44
N PRO A 256 -7.00 16.95 0.01
CA PRO A 256 -7.84 16.15 -0.89
C PRO A 256 -8.97 16.99 -1.52
N VAL A 257 -9.49 18.00 -0.81
CA VAL A 257 -10.45 18.97 -1.37
C VAL A 257 -9.83 19.72 -2.55
N LEU A 258 -8.65 20.31 -2.38
CA LEU A 258 -7.94 21.01 -3.45
C LEU A 258 -7.62 20.10 -4.63
N MET A 259 -7.16 18.86 -4.37
CA MET A 259 -6.87 17.89 -5.42
C MET A 259 -8.10 17.61 -6.30
N ILE A 260 -9.26 17.38 -5.68
CA ILE A 260 -10.53 17.14 -6.38
C ILE A 260 -11.00 18.40 -7.13
N LEU A 261 -10.93 19.57 -6.49
CA LEU A 261 -11.33 20.83 -7.11
C LEU A 261 -10.49 21.18 -8.33
N VAL A 262 -9.16 21.04 -8.24
CA VAL A 262 -8.25 21.29 -9.36
C VAL A 262 -8.55 20.33 -10.52
N ASN A 263 -8.76 19.03 -10.24
CA ASN A 263 -9.16 18.06 -11.26
C ASN A 263 -10.46 18.47 -11.96
N GLN A 264 -11.46 18.88 -11.19
CA GLN A 264 -12.76 19.30 -11.70
C GLN A 264 -12.67 20.58 -12.55
N ILE A 265 -11.87 21.57 -12.12
CA ILE A 265 -11.62 22.80 -12.90
C ILE A 265 -10.97 22.46 -14.25
N VAL A 266 -9.98 21.57 -14.26
CA VAL A 266 -9.32 21.14 -15.51
C VAL A 266 -10.32 20.49 -16.46
N ILE A 267 -11.19 19.60 -15.97
CA ILE A 267 -12.25 18.97 -16.77
C ILE A 267 -13.23 20.01 -17.30
N PHE A 268 -13.65 20.97 -16.49
CA PHE A 268 -14.64 21.99 -16.88
C PHE A 268 -14.11 23.02 -17.88
N ARG A 269 -12.81 23.30 -17.83
CA ARG A 269 -12.13 24.13 -18.84
C ARG A 269 -12.02 23.41 -20.18
N ARG A 270 -11.85 22.08 -20.16
CA ARG A 270 -11.70 21.27 -21.38
C ARG A 270 -13.04 20.95 -22.06
N PHE A 271 -14.10 20.75 -21.28
CA PHE A 271 -15.40 20.32 -21.80
C PHE A 271 -16.50 21.29 -21.38
N GLN A 272 -17.38 21.66 -22.31
CA GLN A 272 -18.50 22.57 -22.02
C GLN A 272 -19.82 21.83 -21.77
N ALA A 273 -20.05 20.72 -22.48
CA ALA A 273 -21.28 19.95 -22.36
C ALA A 273 -21.38 19.24 -21.00
N PHE A 274 -22.54 19.35 -20.36
CA PHE A 274 -22.84 18.77 -19.05
C PHE A 274 -22.57 17.25 -19.00
N THR A 275 -23.11 16.50 -19.98
CA THR A 275 -23.00 15.03 -20.03
C THR A 275 -21.55 14.57 -20.15
N ILE A 276 -20.73 15.32 -20.90
CA ILE A 276 -19.30 15.03 -21.06
C ILE A 276 -18.55 15.29 -19.75
N ARG A 277 -18.81 16.42 -19.09
CA ARG A 277 -18.23 16.73 -17.77
C ARG A 277 -18.52 15.62 -16.76
N GLN A 278 -19.79 15.22 -16.65
CA GLN A 278 -20.22 14.15 -15.76
C GLN A 278 -19.48 12.83 -16.07
N THR A 279 -19.41 12.46 -17.35
CA THR A 279 -18.76 11.22 -17.78
C THR A 279 -17.27 11.22 -17.47
N GLU A 280 -16.55 12.30 -17.75
CA GLU A 280 -15.10 12.37 -17.50
C GLU A 280 -14.78 12.41 -16.00
N LEU A 281 -15.62 13.04 -15.18
CA LEU A 281 -15.51 13.00 -13.72
C LEU A 281 -15.67 11.58 -13.17
N VAL A 282 -16.70 10.86 -13.59
CA VAL A 282 -16.95 9.46 -13.18
C VAL A 282 -15.79 8.56 -13.62
N LYS A 283 -15.34 8.71 -14.88
CA LYS A 283 -14.22 7.96 -15.42
C LYS A 283 -12.92 8.22 -14.67
N ALA A 284 -12.68 9.43 -14.17
CA ALA A 284 -11.50 9.77 -13.38
C ALA A 284 -11.57 9.25 -11.94
N LEU A 285 -12.75 9.33 -11.32
CA LEU A 285 -12.96 9.03 -9.91
C LEU A 285 -12.98 7.52 -9.62
N ILE A 286 -13.71 6.72 -10.40
CA ILE A 286 -13.91 5.29 -10.09
C ILE A 286 -12.56 4.56 -9.96
N PRO A 287 -11.61 4.72 -10.90
CA PRO A 287 -10.30 4.07 -10.79
C PRO A 287 -9.46 4.60 -9.61
N LEU A 288 -9.57 5.89 -9.26
CA LEU A 288 -8.92 6.43 -8.07
C LEU A 288 -9.46 5.77 -6.80
N LEU A 289 -10.78 5.71 -6.64
CA LEU A 289 -11.41 5.09 -5.47
C LEU A 289 -11.09 3.60 -5.39
N ALA A 290 -11.10 2.88 -6.52
CA ALA A 290 -10.70 1.49 -6.59
C ALA A 290 -9.23 1.28 -6.19
N LEU A 291 -8.32 2.15 -6.67
CA LEU A 291 -6.90 2.12 -6.29
C LEU A 291 -6.72 2.42 -4.80
N LEU A 292 -7.38 3.44 -4.27
CA LEU A 292 -7.31 3.79 -2.84
C LEU A 292 -7.88 2.70 -1.95
N MET A 293 -8.95 2.02 -2.39
CA MET A 293 -9.52 0.89 -1.67
C MET A 293 -8.56 -0.29 -1.66
N ALA A 294 -7.93 -0.60 -2.80
CA ALA A 294 -6.92 -1.66 -2.87
C ALA A 294 -5.69 -1.34 -2.01
N LEU A 295 -5.14 -0.13 -2.11
CA LEU A 295 -4.02 0.31 -1.27
C LEU A 295 -4.37 0.28 0.22
N SER A 296 -5.56 0.74 0.59
CA SER A 296 -6.02 0.70 1.98
C SER A 296 -6.23 -0.72 2.50
N TYR A 297 -6.70 -1.64 1.65
CA TYR A 297 -6.83 -3.05 2.01
C TYR A 297 -5.46 -3.68 2.31
N PHE A 298 -4.45 -3.44 1.49
CA PHE A 298 -3.11 -3.99 1.70
C PHE A 298 -2.29 -3.23 2.75
N ALA A 299 -2.66 -1.99 3.05
CA ALA A 299 -2.12 -1.20 4.16
C ALA A 299 -2.81 -1.48 5.50
N GLY A 300 -3.67 -2.50 5.57
CA GLY A 300 -4.33 -2.98 6.78
C GLY A 300 -4.22 -4.50 6.89
N GLY A 301 -4.20 -5.05 8.10
CA GLY A 301 -4.16 -6.50 8.28
C GLY A 301 -3.82 -6.95 9.69
N THR A 302 -3.30 -8.17 9.78
CA THR A 302 -2.81 -8.79 11.01
C THR A 302 -1.30 -8.86 10.97
N LEU A 303 -0.66 -8.51 12.10
CA LEU A 303 0.79 -8.57 12.26
C LEU A 303 1.16 -9.62 13.32
N LEU A 304 1.45 -10.84 12.86
CA LEU A 304 1.91 -11.98 13.66
C LEU A 304 0.87 -12.60 14.59
N THR A 305 0.29 -11.86 15.53
CA THR A 305 -0.63 -12.38 16.57
C THR A 305 -2.07 -11.85 16.40
N GLN A 306 -3.04 -12.47 17.09
CA GLN A 306 -4.42 -11.98 17.10
C GLN A 306 -4.57 -10.65 17.83
N ASP A 307 -3.72 -10.36 18.83
CA ASP A 307 -3.73 -9.08 19.54
C ASP A 307 -3.30 -7.93 18.63
N MET A 308 -2.50 -8.24 17.60
CA MET A 308 -2.08 -7.32 16.54
C MET A 308 -3.02 -7.40 15.34
N ASN A 309 -4.34 -7.40 15.60
CA ASN A 309 -5.40 -7.35 14.59
C ASN A 309 -6.54 -6.43 15.06
N PRO A 310 -6.82 -5.29 14.40
CA PRO A 310 -6.22 -4.82 13.15
C PRO A 310 -4.95 -3.98 13.36
N VAL A 311 -4.03 -4.05 12.41
CA VAL A 311 -2.89 -3.16 12.25
C VAL A 311 -3.01 -2.42 10.92
N GLY A 312 -2.78 -1.10 10.94
CA GLY A 312 -2.87 -0.23 9.76
C GLY A 312 -4.25 0.40 9.58
N ILE A 313 -4.60 0.72 8.34
CA ILE A 313 -5.83 1.48 8.03
C ILE A 313 -7.00 0.59 7.64
N SER A 314 -8.22 1.09 7.86
CA SER A 314 -9.43 0.42 7.37
C SER A 314 -9.58 0.60 5.85
N TRP A 315 -9.90 -0.49 5.15
CA TRP A 315 -9.97 -0.53 3.69
C TRP A 315 -10.97 0.46 3.04
N TRP A 316 -12.06 0.81 3.74
CA TRP A 316 -13.15 1.64 3.20
C TRP A 316 -13.12 3.10 3.67
N LYS A 317 -12.53 3.41 4.83
CA LYS A 317 -12.63 4.75 5.44
C LYS A 317 -11.98 5.82 4.56
N LEU A 318 -10.73 5.59 4.13
CA LEU A 318 -10.00 6.55 3.31
C LEU A 318 -10.64 6.79 1.93
N PRO A 319 -11.04 5.75 1.14
CA PRO A 319 -11.81 5.97 -0.09
C PRO A 319 -13.13 6.73 0.13
N THR A 320 -13.81 6.50 1.25
CA THR A 320 -15.08 7.19 1.58
C THR A 320 -14.88 8.69 1.75
N VAL A 321 -13.77 9.14 2.36
CA VAL A 321 -13.43 10.57 2.45
C VAL A 321 -13.34 11.19 1.05
N PHE A 322 -12.61 10.55 0.14
CA PHE A 322 -12.48 11.02 -1.25
C PHE A 322 -13.82 11.03 -2.00
N ALA A 323 -14.63 9.98 -1.81
CA ALA A 323 -15.96 9.89 -2.41
C ALA A 323 -16.91 10.99 -1.91
N LEU A 324 -16.87 11.29 -0.61
CA LEU A 324 -17.69 12.34 0.00
C LEU A 324 -17.28 13.72 -0.51
N ILE A 325 -15.99 14.03 -0.49
CA ILE A 325 -15.46 15.31 -1.02
C ILE A 325 -15.86 15.48 -2.49
N GLN A 326 -15.73 14.42 -3.28
CA GLN A 326 -16.11 14.47 -4.69
C GLN A 326 -17.61 14.65 -4.87
N SER A 327 -18.45 14.01 -4.04
CA SER A 327 -19.91 14.16 -4.09
C SER A 327 -20.32 15.61 -3.82
N VAL A 328 -19.74 16.23 -2.78
CA VAL A 328 -19.91 17.65 -2.48
C VAL A 328 -19.47 18.52 -3.66
N ALA A 329 -18.29 18.27 -4.22
CA ALA A 329 -17.77 19.02 -5.37
C ALA A 329 -18.66 18.89 -6.63
N LEU A 330 -19.29 17.73 -6.86
CA LEU A 330 -20.26 17.53 -7.95
C LEU A 330 -21.55 18.32 -7.73
N ILE A 331 -22.10 18.29 -6.52
CA ILE A 331 -23.34 19.01 -6.18
C ILE A 331 -23.16 20.51 -6.45
N PHE A 332 -22.13 21.11 -5.85
CA PHE A 332 -21.91 22.55 -5.95
C PHE A 332 -21.32 22.98 -7.31
N GLY A 333 -20.44 22.19 -7.90
CA GLY A 333 -19.74 22.57 -9.13
C GLY A 333 -20.50 22.23 -10.42
N LEU A 334 -21.32 21.18 -10.44
CA LEU A 334 -21.96 20.69 -11.67
C LEU A 334 -23.48 20.79 -11.64
N TYR A 335 -24.12 20.26 -10.60
CA TYR A 335 -25.59 20.13 -10.55
C TYR A 335 -26.29 21.42 -10.14
N LEU A 336 -25.80 22.11 -9.11
CA LEU A 336 -26.39 23.36 -8.64
C LEU A 336 -26.41 24.46 -9.72
N PRO A 337 -25.33 24.72 -10.50
CA PRO A 337 -25.35 25.69 -11.58
C PRO A 337 -26.34 25.32 -12.69
N LYS A 338 -26.52 24.02 -12.99
CA LYS A 338 -27.50 23.55 -13.99
C LYS A 338 -28.92 23.80 -13.50
N LEU A 339 -29.21 23.52 -12.24
CA LEU A 339 -30.51 23.78 -11.63
C LEU A 339 -30.84 25.28 -11.66
N ILE A 340 -29.89 26.14 -11.28
CA ILE A 340 -30.07 27.60 -11.31
C ILE A 340 -30.35 28.09 -12.73
N LYS A 341 -29.61 27.60 -13.74
CA LYS A 341 -29.87 27.94 -15.15
C LYS A 341 -31.26 27.50 -15.61
N LYS A 342 -31.70 26.29 -15.22
CA LYS A 342 -33.03 25.76 -15.56
C LYS A 342 -34.15 26.61 -14.94
N ILE A 343 -34.00 27.01 -13.66
CA ILE A 343 -34.97 27.86 -12.97
C ILE A 343 -35.05 29.24 -13.63
N LYS A 344 -33.90 29.84 -14.00
CA LYS A 344 -33.88 31.14 -14.69
C LYS A 344 -34.54 31.08 -16.07
N ALA A 345 -34.31 30.01 -16.84
CA ALA A 345 -34.93 29.82 -18.15
C ALA A 345 -36.45 29.68 -18.06
N HIS A 346 -36.95 28.93 -17.06
CA HIS A 346 -38.39 28.79 -16.85
C HIS A 346 -39.06 30.12 -16.45
N LYS A 347 -38.37 30.96 -15.69
CA LYS A 347 -38.87 32.30 -15.32
C LYS A 347 -38.91 33.29 -16.49
N SER A 348 -38.13 33.10 -17.55
CA SER A 348 -38.17 33.96 -18.74
C SER A 348 -39.23 33.57 -19.77
N GLU A 349 -39.85 32.40 -19.61
CA GLU A 349 -40.94 31.90 -20.47
C GLU A 349 -42.33 32.26 -19.94
N LEU A 350 -42.42 32.77 -18.70
CA LEU A 350 -43.63 33.27 -18.04
C LEU A 350 -43.72 34.80 -18.17
#